data_AF-A0A1L0B966-F1
#
_entry.id   AF-A0A1L0B966-F1
#
_cell.length_a   1.000
_cell.length_b   1.000
_cell.length_c   1.000
_cell.angle_alpha   90.00
_cell.angle_beta   90.00
_cell.angle_gamma   90.00
#
_symmetry.space_group_name_H-M   'P 1'
#
loop_
_entity.id
_entity.type
_entity.pdbx_description
1 polymer ?
#
loop_
_entity_poly.entity_id
_entity_poly.type
_entity_poly.pdbx_seq_one_letter_code
_entity_poly.pdbx_strand_id
1 'polypeptide(L)'
;MPRKAANLYSTARGRVRASMNKYNLFNLYKKNQVRYQGKSLFQQKWTAKQETRAYHGEHLTESRWKTLFSPDLESVAQLDASLKGVDVAPTPMVLQTYATLEKRLEFALFRAMFASSIRQAREFIKNGHVKVNGVTIKHPSFPLKSGDVFSVNPDKVMLAMGRVKPSVEQAVKVDNRQIGVWNKYVSFVRQNPKDVWDMKQNKPESLNTLDSSNKVDKLEAVKKFNSDVEKVMLAQQRATTRESILSKILAVAKGKDVEELKPTAFAKVALHKGDDAKCLEAYKILKQADSELLGAYSQENCKKYISTKSTDFASKEAAKTAAQVKKVLSEIVSLQLEQLRTNAEQQKLPEDSKLVPYSTSFGKSLLTHIPLSKDAVVEDESSAKVNLPWQNGLFGRQDPSKPYFTPWTPRPFIGAFAVLPHHIEISFETCHAVYLNDPVARPGHSEVITPFPEHVHERAYMYYVRKGL
;
A
#
# COMPACT_ATOMS: atom_id res chain seq x y z
N MET A 1 13.20 -44.29 5.63
CA MET A 1 12.56 -43.12 6.29
C MET A 1 13.55 -41.95 6.37
N PRO A 2 13.10 -40.68 6.28
CA PRO A 2 13.98 -39.53 6.47
C PRO A 2 14.42 -39.39 7.95
N ARG A 3 15.50 -38.65 8.19
CA ARG A 3 15.95 -38.29 9.54
C ARG A 3 14.88 -37.44 10.24
N LYS A 4 14.58 -37.76 11.50
CA LYS A 4 13.61 -37.02 12.33
C LYS A 4 14.09 -35.58 12.55
N ALA A 5 13.18 -34.61 12.45
CA ALA A 5 13.47 -33.23 12.79
C ALA A 5 13.56 -33.10 14.32
N ALA A 6 14.76 -32.82 14.84
CA ALA A 6 14.96 -32.57 16.27
C ALA A 6 15.95 -31.42 16.46
N ASN A 7 15.54 -30.39 17.20
CA ASN A 7 16.36 -29.21 17.55
C ASN A 7 17.08 -28.58 16.34
N LEU A 8 16.38 -28.45 15.21
CA LEU A 8 16.95 -27.95 13.95
C LEU A 8 17.48 -26.52 14.06
N TYR A 9 16.75 -25.68 14.80
CA TYR A 9 16.98 -24.23 14.93
C TYR A 9 17.61 -23.85 16.29
N SER A 10 18.32 -24.79 16.93
CA SER A 10 19.03 -24.50 18.19
C SER A 10 20.03 -23.36 17.98
N THR A 11 19.91 -22.32 18.81
CA THR A 11 20.82 -21.17 18.80
C THR A 11 22.19 -21.54 19.38
N ALA A 12 22.24 -22.43 20.38
CA ALA A 12 23.49 -22.93 20.94
C ALA A 12 24.35 -23.66 19.89
N ARG A 13 23.72 -24.48 19.04
CA ARG A 13 24.43 -25.19 17.96
C ARG A 13 24.78 -24.29 16.77
N GLY A 14 23.99 -23.24 16.52
CA GLY A 14 24.26 -22.24 15.47
C GLY A 14 24.28 -22.80 14.05
N ARG A 15 23.62 -23.93 13.78
CA ARG A 15 23.61 -24.57 12.46
C ARG A 15 22.62 -23.86 11.53
N VAL A 16 23.07 -23.56 10.31
CA VAL A 16 22.24 -22.98 9.26
C VAL A 16 21.50 -24.09 8.52
N ARG A 17 20.20 -23.89 8.28
CA ARG A 17 19.28 -24.80 7.61
C ARG A 17 18.75 -24.18 6.32
N ALA A 18 18.27 -25.01 5.41
CA ALA A 18 17.51 -24.56 4.25
C ALA A 18 16.04 -24.26 4.65
N SER A 19 15.84 -23.14 5.36
CA SER A 19 14.52 -22.65 5.73
C SER A 19 14.47 -21.15 6.03
N MET A 20 13.31 -20.55 5.83
CA MET A 20 13.02 -19.13 6.08
C MET A 20 12.51 -18.88 7.51
N ASN A 21 13.15 -19.50 8.51
CA ASN A 21 12.79 -19.35 9.92
C ASN A 21 13.59 -18.19 10.55
N LYS A 22 12.95 -17.37 11.41
CA LYS A 22 13.61 -16.30 12.18
C LYS A 22 14.82 -16.78 12.99
N TYR A 23 14.74 -17.97 13.60
CA TYR A 23 15.86 -18.53 14.36
C TYR A 23 16.99 -19.01 13.45
N ASN A 24 16.65 -19.46 12.23
CA ASN A 24 17.63 -19.82 11.23
C ASN A 24 18.34 -18.56 10.69
N LEU A 25 17.60 -17.47 10.48
CA LEU A 25 18.18 -16.18 10.11
C LEU A 25 19.14 -15.68 11.18
N PHE A 26 18.73 -15.74 12.45
CA PHE A 26 19.62 -15.39 13.55
C PHE A 26 20.88 -16.24 13.59
N ASN A 27 20.75 -17.55 13.35
CA ASN A 27 21.90 -18.45 13.25
C ASN A 27 22.79 -18.11 12.06
N LEU A 28 22.24 -17.77 10.90
CA LEU A 28 22.99 -17.33 9.72
C LEU A 28 23.74 -16.01 10.01
N TYR A 29 23.04 -15.03 10.58
CA TYR A 29 23.57 -13.70 10.88
C TYR A 29 24.75 -13.75 11.85
N LYS A 30 24.61 -14.48 12.97
CA LYS A 30 25.66 -14.53 14.01
C LYS A 30 26.81 -15.48 13.67
N LYS A 31 26.75 -16.21 12.55
CA LYS A 31 27.67 -17.30 12.28
C LYS A 31 29.03 -16.74 11.89
N ASN A 32 30.02 -16.98 12.74
CA ASN A 32 31.41 -16.71 12.40
C ASN A 32 31.88 -17.66 11.28
N GLN A 33 32.87 -17.19 10.52
CA GLN A 33 33.58 -18.01 9.55
C GLN A 33 34.16 -19.25 10.23
N VAL A 34 34.13 -20.39 9.53
CA VAL A 34 34.59 -21.67 10.08
C VAL A 34 36.11 -21.66 10.16
N ARG A 35 36.67 -21.51 11.37
CA ARG A 35 38.11 -21.53 11.61
C ARG A 35 38.64 -22.96 11.80
N TYR A 36 39.80 -23.23 11.20
CA TYR A 36 40.50 -24.52 11.26
C TYR A 36 41.79 -24.52 12.08
N GLN A 37 42.16 -23.37 12.65
CA GLN A 37 43.33 -23.25 13.53
C GLN A 37 43.22 -24.21 14.72
N GLY A 38 44.31 -24.93 15.01
CA GLY A 38 44.37 -25.91 16.10
C GLY A 38 43.57 -27.20 15.87
N LYS A 39 43.06 -27.44 14.65
CA LYS A 39 42.29 -28.66 14.32
C LYS A 39 43.07 -29.60 13.42
N SER A 40 43.03 -30.89 13.73
CA SER A 40 43.52 -31.95 12.83
C SER A 40 42.71 -32.00 11.54
N LEU A 41 43.27 -32.57 10.47
CA LEU A 41 42.56 -32.69 9.19
C LEU A 41 41.21 -33.40 9.33
N PHE A 42 41.13 -34.46 10.16
CA PHE A 42 39.86 -35.14 10.44
C PHE A 42 38.86 -34.21 11.14
N GLN A 43 39.30 -33.44 12.14
CA GLN A 43 38.44 -32.46 12.82
C GLN A 43 37.95 -31.38 11.85
N GLN A 44 38.82 -30.91 10.94
CA GLN A 44 38.43 -29.97 9.88
C GLN A 44 37.35 -30.56 8.97
N LYS A 45 37.59 -31.76 8.40
CA LYS A 45 36.63 -32.52 7.58
C LYS A 45 35.29 -32.73 8.31
N TRP A 46 35.33 -33.13 9.58
CA TRP A 46 34.14 -33.38 10.40
C TRP A 46 33.34 -32.10 10.65
N THR A 47 34.01 -30.99 11.00
CA THR A 47 33.34 -29.69 11.18
C THR A 47 32.70 -29.20 9.89
N ALA A 48 33.40 -29.33 8.76
CA ALA A 48 32.86 -29.00 7.44
C ALA A 48 31.62 -29.82 7.11
N LYS A 49 31.71 -31.15 7.23
CA LYS A 49 30.58 -32.08 7.06
C LYS A 49 29.38 -31.68 7.93
N GLN A 50 29.60 -31.37 9.21
CA GLN A 50 28.51 -30.98 10.11
C GLN A 50 27.80 -29.70 9.67
N GLU A 51 28.54 -28.70 9.18
CA GLU A 51 28.00 -27.42 8.74
C GLU A 51 27.29 -27.56 7.39
N THR A 52 27.96 -28.15 6.39
CA THR A 52 27.42 -28.26 5.03
C THR A 52 26.19 -29.15 4.99
N ARG A 53 26.21 -30.33 5.66
CA ARG A 53 25.03 -31.21 5.75
C ARG A 53 23.89 -30.63 6.55
N ALA A 54 24.17 -29.65 7.43
CA ALA A 54 23.09 -29.01 8.16
C ALA A 54 22.17 -28.21 7.24
N TYR A 55 22.73 -27.62 6.18
CA TYR A 55 21.99 -26.89 5.16
C TYR A 55 21.54 -27.83 4.03
N HIS A 56 22.49 -28.55 3.44
CA HIS A 56 22.30 -29.40 2.27
C HIS A 56 21.74 -30.77 2.67
N GLY A 57 20.42 -30.92 2.70
CA GLY A 57 19.76 -32.23 2.86
C GLY A 57 19.75 -32.79 4.28
N GLU A 58 19.49 -31.94 5.28
CA GLU A 58 19.41 -32.35 6.70
C GLU A 58 18.48 -33.55 6.95
N HIS A 59 17.38 -33.65 6.20
CA HIS A 59 16.42 -34.74 6.29
C HIS A 59 16.93 -36.09 5.74
N LEU A 60 18.04 -36.11 5.00
CA LEU A 60 18.63 -37.33 4.48
C LEU A 60 19.45 -38.06 5.56
N THR A 61 19.33 -39.38 5.61
CA THR A 61 20.24 -40.22 6.42
C THR A 61 21.65 -40.16 5.82
N GLU A 62 22.65 -40.38 6.66
CA GLU A 62 24.05 -40.31 6.20
C GLU A 62 24.35 -41.40 5.17
N SER A 63 23.82 -42.62 5.38
CA SER A 63 23.92 -43.73 4.44
C SER A 63 23.33 -43.36 3.08
N ARG A 64 22.12 -42.79 3.06
CA ARG A 64 21.45 -42.39 1.81
C ARG A 64 22.23 -41.29 1.09
N TRP A 65 22.77 -40.31 1.83
CA TRP A 65 23.60 -39.27 1.24
C TRP A 65 24.87 -39.86 0.62
N LYS A 66 25.58 -40.76 1.31
CA LYS A 66 26.78 -41.42 0.76
C LYS A 66 26.50 -42.19 -0.55
N THR A 67 25.29 -42.71 -0.75
CA THR A 67 24.87 -43.34 -2.01
C THR A 67 24.56 -42.33 -3.12
N LEU A 68 24.10 -41.12 -2.77
CA LEU A 68 23.73 -40.07 -3.73
C LEU A 68 24.91 -39.16 -4.10
N PHE A 69 25.94 -39.10 -3.25
CA PHE A 69 27.12 -38.30 -3.48
C PHE A 69 27.87 -38.78 -4.73
N SER A 70 28.10 -37.87 -5.67
CA SER A 70 28.94 -38.09 -6.85
C SER A 70 30.30 -37.41 -6.64
N PRO A 71 31.42 -38.13 -6.82
CA PRO A 71 32.75 -37.51 -6.87
C PRO A 71 32.95 -36.62 -8.09
N ASP A 72 32.25 -36.91 -9.19
CA ASP A 72 32.39 -36.20 -10.46
C ASP A 72 31.64 -34.86 -10.38
N LEU A 73 32.40 -33.77 -10.41
CA LEU A 73 31.88 -32.40 -10.30
C LEU A 73 31.76 -31.78 -11.69
N GLU A 74 30.59 -31.23 -12.01
CA GLU A 74 30.30 -30.66 -13.33
C GLU A 74 30.70 -29.18 -13.42
N SER A 75 31.22 -28.79 -14.59
CA SER A 75 31.66 -27.42 -14.88
C SER A 75 31.43 -27.05 -16.33
N VAL A 76 31.42 -25.75 -16.62
CA VAL A 76 31.34 -25.24 -17.99
C VAL A 76 32.57 -24.39 -18.28
N ALA A 77 33.28 -24.72 -19.36
CA ALA A 77 34.35 -23.90 -19.89
C ALA A 77 33.77 -22.78 -20.75
N GLN A 78 34.11 -21.53 -20.44
CA GLN A 78 33.79 -20.39 -21.30
C GLN A 78 34.86 -20.27 -22.39
N LEU A 79 34.56 -20.78 -23.58
CA LEU A 79 35.45 -20.74 -24.74
C LEU A 79 35.22 -19.47 -25.58
N ASP A 80 35.16 -18.32 -24.92
CA ASP A 80 35.04 -17.05 -25.62
C ASP A 80 36.41 -16.58 -26.11
N ALA A 81 36.53 -16.34 -27.41
CA ALA A 81 37.76 -15.82 -28.04
C ALA A 81 38.17 -14.47 -27.47
N SER A 82 37.23 -13.68 -26.94
CA SER A 82 37.47 -12.38 -26.32
C SER A 82 38.23 -12.47 -24.99
N LEU A 83 38.18 -13.62 -24.30
CA LEU A 83 38.82 -13.85 -23.00
C LEU A 83 40.29 -14.28 -23.10
N LYS A 84 40.82 -14.41 -24.32
CA LYS A 84 42.19 -14.88 -24.55
C LYS A 84 43.20 -13.85 -24.04
N GLY A 85 43.95 -14.22 -23.00
CA GLY A 85 44.96 -13.35 -22.36
C GLY A 85 44.41 -12.46 -21.23
N VAL A 86 43.13 -12.63 -20.86
CA VAL A 86 42.53 -11.95 -19.70
C VAL A 86 42.59 -12.88 -18.49
N ASP A 87 42.94 -12.33 -17.33
CA ASP A 87 42.87 -13.07 -16.06
C ASP A 87 41.40 -13.33 -15.69
N VAL A 88 40.96 -14.57 -15.90
CA VAL A 88 39.61 -15.02 -15.53
C VAL A 88 39.62 -15.56 -14.10
N ALA A 89 38.58 -15.23 -13.32
CA ALA A 89 38.41 -15.76 -11.97
C ALA A 89 38.38 -17.30 -11.97
N PRO A 90 38.97 -17.97 -10.96
CA PRO A 90 38.96 -19.42 -10.90
C PRO A 90 37.54 -19.97 -10.76
N THR A 91 37.32 -21.15 -11.33
CA THR A 91 36.03 -21.85 -11.26
C THR A 91 35.94 -22.63 -9.93
N PRO A 92 34.99 -22.31 -9.02
CA PRO A 92 34.94 -22.91 -7.70
C PRO A 92 34.28 -24.30 -7.72
N MET A 93 35.04 -25.31 -8.17
CA MET A 93 34.54 -26.66 -8.42
C MET A 93 33.91 -27.31 -7.20
N VAL A 94 34.56 -27.19 -6.05
CA VAL A 94 34.11 -27.88 -4.83
C VAL A 94 32.75 -27.41 -4.34
N LEU A 95 32.25 -26.23 -4.73
CA LEU A 95 30.89 -25.80 -4.41
C LEU A 95 29.82 -26.72 -5.02
N GLN A 96 30.17 -27.51 -6.04
CA GLN A 96 29.31 -28.52 -6.66
C GLN A 96 29.13 -29.80 -5.82
N THR A 97 29.75 -29.91 -4.65
CA THR A 97 29.67 -31.09 -3.75
C THR A 97 28.23 -31.56 -3.49
N TYR A 98 27.26 -30.64 -3.50
CA TYR A 98 25.84 -30.92 -3.22
C TYR A 98 24.92 -30.73 -4.44
N ALA A 99 25.45 -30.56 -5.65
CA ALA A 99 24.71 -30.32 -6.88
C ALA A 99 23.64 -31.39 -7.16
N THR A 100 23.97 -32.66 -6.87
CA THR A 100 23.05 -33.79 -7.06
C THR A 100 21.76 -33.69 -6.24
N LEU A 101 21.74 -32.88 -5.18
CA LEU A 101 20.54 -32.64 -4.38
C LEU A 101 19.57 -31.67 -5.05
N GLU A 102 20.06 -30.71 -5.81
CA GLU A 102 19.22 -29.69 -6.49
C GLU A 102 18.34 -30.32 -7.58
N LYS A 103 18.77 -31.44 -8.19
CA LYS A 103 17.95 -32.24 -9.12
C LYS A 103 16.67 -32.80 -8.49
N ARG A 104 16.57 -32.84 -7.16
CA ARG A 104 15.43 -33.44 -6.47
C ARG A 104 14.28 -32.43 -6.39
N LEU A 105 13.06 -32.88 -6.68
CA LEU A 105 11.84 -32.06 -6.69
C LEU A 105 11.67 -31.23 -5.40
N GLU A 106 12.00 -31.79 -4.23
CA GLU A 106 11.92 -31.09 -2.94
C GLU A 106 12.90 -29.91 -2.78
N PHE A 107 14.06 -29.97 -3.43
CA PHE A 107 15.04 -28.89 -3.44
C PHE A 107 14.62 -27.84 -4.47
N ALA A 108 14.29 -28.26 -5.69
CA ALA A 108 13.83 -27.36 -6.74
C ALA A 108 12.62 -26.52 -6.29
N LEU A 109 11.65 -27.13 -5.59
CA LEU A 109 10.48 -26.41 -5.05
C LEU A 109 10.86 -25.38 -3.97
N PHE A 110 11.86 -25.70 -3.14
CA PHE A 110 12.40 -24.74 -2.17
C PHE A 110 13.19 -23.61 -2.86
N ARG A 111 13.99 -23.92 -3.89
CA ARG A 111 14.73 -22.92 -4.69
C ARG A 111 13.80 -21.99 -5.47
N ALA A 112 12.69 -22.51 -5.98
CA ALA A 112 11.65 -21.74 -6.64
C ALA A 112 10.82 -20.85 -5.67
N MET A 113 11.13 -20.86 -4.37
CA MET A 113 10.38 -20.14 -3.35
C MET A 113 8.89 -20.51 -3.30
N PHE A 114 8.53 -21.74 -3.68
CA PHE A 114 7.17 -22.27 -3.52
C PHE A 114 6.94 -22.91 -2.13
N ALA A 115 8.02 -23.10 -1.35
CA ALA A 115 7.98 -23.53 0.03
C ALA A 115 8.99 -22.76 0.89
N SER A 116 8.66 -22.54 2.16
CA SER A 116 9.53 -21.85 3.12
C SER A 116 10.70 -22.71 3.63
N SER A 117 10.68 -24.01 3.37
CA SER A 117 11.76 -24.95 3.74
C SER A 117 11.67 -26.23 2.92
N ILE A 118 12.79 -26.96 2.83
CA ILE A 118 12.82 -28.28 2.18
C ILE A 118 11.84 -29.26 2.84
N ARG A 119 11.67 -29.18 4.17
CA ARG A 119 10.72 -30.06 4.88
C ARG A 119 9.26 -29.73 4.55
N GLN A 120 8.94 -28.46 4.35
CA GLN A 120 7.61 -28.05 3.87
C GLN A 120 7.39 -28.45 2.41
N ALA A 121 8.39 -28.30 1.54
CA ALA A 121 8.32 -28.78 0.16
C ALA A 121 8.00 -30.29 0.10
N ARG A 122 8.68 -31.08 0.94
CA ARG A 122 8.40 -32.51 1.09
C ARG A 122 6.96 -32.82 1.51
N GLU A 123 6.39 -32.01 2.40
CA GLU A 123 5.02 -32.16 2.85
C GLU A 123 4.03 -31.85 1.72
N PHE A 124 4.27 -30.76 0.97
CA PHE A 124 3.44 -30.39 -0.18
C PHE A 124 3.43 -31.49 -1.25
N ILE A 125 4.59 -32.05 -1.56
CA ILE A 125 4.73 -33.15 -2.52
C ILE A 125 3.96 -34.38 -2.03
N LYS A 126 4.20 -34.83 -0.78
CA LYS A 126 3.53 -36.02 -0.22
C LYS A 126 2.00 -35.91 -0.23
N ASN A 127 1.48 -34.71 0.04
CA ASN A 127 0.06 -34.44 0.07
C ASN A 127 -0.55 -34.27 -1.35
N GLY A 128 0.27 -34.34 -2.40
CA GLY A 128 -0.19 -34.28 -3.79
C GLY A 128 -0.54 -32.87 -4.27
N HIS A 129 0.07 -31.82 -3.70
CA HIS A 129 -0.13 -30.44 -4.13
C HIS A 129 0.84 -29.99 -5.23
N VAL A 130 1.66 -30.91 -5.74
CA VAL A 130 2.74 -30.64 -6.69
C VAL A 130 2.57 -31.49 -7.93
N LYS A 131 2.70 -30.86 -9.10
CA LYS A 131 2.66 -31.53 -10.40
C LYS A 131 3.98 -31.35 -11.12
N VAL A 132 4.37 -32.34 -11.90
CA VAL A 132 5.49 -32.27 -12.86
C VAL A 132 4.93 -32.69 -14.23
N ASN A 133 5.06 -31.84 -15.24
CA ASN A 133 4.52 -32.04 -16.58
C ASN A 133 3.01 -32.40 -16.55
N GLY A 134 2.25 -31.74 -15.67
CA GLY A 134 0.82 -31.97 -15.48
C GLY A 134 0.45 -33.17 -14.59
N VAL A 135 1.40 -34.06 -14.27
CA VAL A 135 1.18 -35.26 -13.45
C VAL A 135 1.46 -34.98 -11.98
N THR A 136 0.53 -35.33 -11.09
CA THR A 136 0.71 -35.18 -9.64
C THR A 136 1.78 -36.13 -9.10
N ILE A 137 2.85 -35.59 -8.55
CA ILE A 137 3.95 -36.37 -7.96
C ILE A 137 3.84 -36.39 -6.44
N LYS A 138 3.85 -37.58 -5.83
CA LYS A 138 3.84 -37.78 -4.37
C LYS A 138 5.18 -38.21 -3.78
N HIS A 139 6.22 -38.28 -4.61
CA HIS A 139 7.56 -38.71 -4.22
C HIS A 139 8.53 -37.53 -4.16
N PRO A 140 8.94 -37.06 -2.96
CA PRO A 140 9.85 -35.90 -2.84
C PRO A 140 11.25 -36.13 -3.42
N SER A 141 11.63 -37.41 -3.56
CA SER A 141 12.90 -37.83 -4.14
C SER A 141 12.90 -37.88 -5.67
N PHE A 142 11.81 -37.47 -6.32
CA PHE A 142 11.69 -37.47 -7.78
C PHE A 142 12.83 -36.61 -8.39
N PRO A 143 13.68 -37.18 -9.24
CA PRO A 143 14.71 -36.44 -9.95
C PRO A 143 14.09 -35.72 -11.15
N LEU A 144 14.25 -34.40 -11.22
CA LEU A 144 13.88 -33.59 -12.37
C LEU A 144 14.90 -33.78 -13.49
N LYS A 145 14.42 -33.62 -14.72
CA LYS A 145 15.23 -33.55 -15.93
C LYS A 145 15.16 -32.13 -16.50
N SER A 146 16.19 -31.74 -17.24
CA SER A 146 16.17 -30.51 -18.04
C SER A 146 14.91 -30.44 -18.90
N GLY A 147 14.20 -29.33 -18.82
CA GLY A 147 12.92 -29.08 -19.50
C GLY A 147 11.68 -29.46 -18.69
N ASP A 148 11.80 -30.15 -17.55
CA ASP A 148 10.63 -30.50 -16.73
C ASP A 148 9.98 -29.23 -16.15
N VAL A 149 8.66 -29.15 -16.29
CA VAL A 149 7.85 -28.06 -15.72
C VAL A 149 7.19 -28.57 -14.45
N PHE A 150 7.49 -27.95 -13.30
CA PHE A 150 6.85 -28.28 -12.04
C PHE A 150 6.01 -27.11 -11.51
N SER A 151 4.87 -27.44 -10.90
CA SER A 151 3.95 -26.44 -10.36
C SER A 151 3.34 -26.86 -9.02
N VAL A 152 2.91 -25.86 -8.25
CA VAL A 152 2.34 -26.03 -6.91
C VAL A 152 0.99 -25.33 -6.83
N ASN A 153 0.05 -25.91 -6.08
CA ASN A 153 -1.22 -25.25 -5.80
C ASN A 153 -0.99 -23.82 -5.22
N PRO A 154 -1.54 -22.75 -5.84
CA PRO A 154 -1.25 -21.38 -5.43
C PRO A 154 -1.53 -21.08 -3.96
N ASP A 155 -2.64 -21.59 -3.40
CA ASP A 155 -2.97 -21.40 -1.97
C ASP A 155 -1.86 -21.92 -1.02
N LYS A 156 -1.11 -22.95 -1.42
CA LYS A 156 0.02 -23.49 -0.63
C LYS A 156 1.26 -22.63 -0.74
N VAL A 157 1.53 -22.04 -1.92
CA VAL A 157 2.60 -21.06 -2.11
C VAL A 157 2.31 -19.80 -1.31
N MET A 158 1.07 -19.31 -1.37
CA MET A 158 0.61 -18.16 -0.57
C MET A 158 0.73 -18.42 0.93
N LEU A 159 0.46 -19.65 1.39
CA LEU A 159 0.69 -20.05 2.78
C LEU A 159 2.18 -20.14 3.14
N ALA A 160 3.02 -20.65 2.24
CA ALA A 160 4.44 -20.78 2.48
C ALA A 160 5.13 -19.42 2.56
N MET A 161 4.83 -18.54 1.61
CA MET A 161 5.47 -17.24 1.42
C MET A 161 4.74 -16.10 2.12
N GLY A 162 3.56 -16.35 2.68
CA GLY A 162 2.78 -15.39 3.44
C GLY A 162 3.10 -15.37 4.93
N ARG A 163 2.59 -14.33 5.61
CA ARG A 163 2.55 -14.27 7.07
C ARG A 163 1.63 -15.36 7.63
N VAL A 164 1.94 -15.83 8.84
CA VAL A 164 1.15 -16.86 9.53
C VAL A 164 -0.22 -16.29 9.89
N LYS A 165 -1.29 -17.03 9.56
CA LYS A 165 -2.66 -16.72 9.95
C LYS A 165 -2.79 -16.82 11.48
N PRO A 166 -3.20 -15.74 12.19
CA PRO A 166 -3.37 -15.78 13.64
C PRO A 166 -4.60 -16.60 14.04
N SER A 167 -4.61 -17.10 15.27
CA SER A 167 -5.85 -17.61 15.87
C SER A 167 -6.86 -16.47 16.08
N VAL A 168 -8.15 -16.79 16.22
CA VAL A 168 -9.20 -15.80 16.45
C VAL A 168 -8.90 -14.97 17.70
N GLU A 169 -8.51 -15.62 18.80
CA GLU A 169 -8.14 -14.94 20.04
C GLU A 169 -6.96 -13.98 19.87
N GLN A 170 -5.95 -14.38 19.09
CA GLN A 170 -4.79 -13.54 18.81
C GLN A 170 -5.18 -12.33 17.95
N ALA A 171 -6.05 -12.52 16.95
CA ALA A 171 -6.58 -11.46 16.11
C ALA A 171 -7.34 -10.43 16.96
N VAL A 172 -8.32 -10.89 17.78
CA VAL A 172 -9.11 -10.03 18.67
C VAL A 172 -8.22 -9.24 19.65
N LYS A 173 -7.20 -9.89 20.23
CA LYS A 173 -6.26 -9.21 21.12
C LYS A 173 -5.50 -8.08 20.43
N VAL A 174 -5.08 -8.32 19.18
CA VAL A 174 -4.40 -7.30 18.37
C VAL A 174 -5.37 -6.17 18.01
N ASP A 175 -6.58 -6.51 17.57
CA ASP A 175 -7.60 -5.54 17.18
C ASP A 175 -8.04 -4.64 18.35
N ASN A 176 -8.26 -5.21 19.53
CA ASN A 176 -8.57 -4.42 20.73
C ASN A 176 -7.46 -3.44 21.09
N ARG A 177 -6.19 -3.83 20.88
CA ARG A 177 -5.06 -2.91 21.05
C ARG A 177 -5.05 -1.82 19.98
N GLN A 178 -5.30 -2.16 18.71
CA GLN A 178 -5.38 -1.19 17.61
C GLN A 178 -6.53 -0.19 17.82
N ILE A 179 -7.72 -0.69 18.17
CA ILE A 179 -8.91 0.12 18.50
C ILE A 179 -8.61 1.06 19.67
N GLY A 180 -7.94 0.57 20.73
CA GLY A 180 -7.54 1.41 21.85
C GLY A 180 -6.57 2.54 21.46
N VAL A 181 -5.59 2.25 20.59
CA VAL A 181 -4.66 3.26 20.07
C VAL A 181 -5.39 4.25 19.15
N TRP A 182 -6.27 3.77 18.28
CA TRP A 182 -7.06 4.61 17.39
C TRP A 182 -7.99 5.55 18.16
N ASN A 183 -8.73 5.05 19.14
CA ASN A 183 -9.62 5.89 19.95
C ASN A 183 -8.86 6.97 20.73
N LYS A 184 -7.66 6.66 21.24
CA LYS A 184 -6.77 7.65 21.84
C LYS A 184 -6.34 8.71 20.83
N TYR A 185 -5.97 8.29 19.63
CA TYR A 185 -5.62 9.20 18.53
C TYR A 185 -6.81 10.10 18.14
N VAL A 186 -8.03 9.55 17.97
CA VAL A 186 -9.24 10.32 17.65
C VAL A 186 -9.56 11.34 18.76
N SER A 187 -9.44 10.95 20.03
CA SER A 187 -9.60 11.85 21.16
C SER A 187 -8.58 13.00 21.10
N PHE A 188 -7.32 12.69 20.81
CA PHE A 188 -6.26 13.69 20.64
C PHE A 188 -6.54 14.64 19.46
N VAL A 189 -7.00 14.14 18.32
CA VAL A 189 -7.37 14.98 17.17
C VAL A 189 -8.54 15.91 17.50
N ARG A 190 -9.52 15.44 18.28
CA ARG A 190 -10.66 16.27 18.68
C ARG A 190 -10.24 17.41 19.61
N GLN A 191 -9.22 17.20 20.44
CA GLN A 191 -8.66 18.24 21.31
C GLN A 191 -7.80 19.24 20.52
N ASN A 192 -6.92 18.75 19.64
CA ASN A 192 -5.94 19.58 18.91
C ASN A 192 -6.01 19.32 17.39
N PRO A 193 -7.08 19.74 16.69
CA PRO A 193 -7.32 19.32 15.31
C PRO A 193 -6.37 20.00 14.31
N LYS A 194 -5.95 21.24 14.57
CA LYS A 194 -5.04 21.99 13.69
C LYS A 194 -3.62 21.47 13.79
N ASP A 195 -3.11 21.27 15.00
CA ASP A 195 -1.75 20.76 15.21
C ASP A 195 -1.53 19.39 14.56
N VAL A 196 -2.51 18.49 14.70
CA VAL A 196 -2.46 17.16 14.07
C VAL A 196 -2.52 17.25 12.55
N TRP A 197 -3.30 18.19 12.00
CA TRP A 197 -3.36 18.43 10.56
C TRP A 197 -1.99 18.89 10.03
N ASP A 198 -1.37 19.87 10.68
CA ASP A 198 -0.08 20.41 10.29
C ASP A 198 1.02 19.34 10.43
N MET A 199 0.99 18.52 11.49
CA MET A 199 1.88 17.37 11.64
C MET A 199 1.74 16.34 10.50
N LYS A 200 0.52 16.11 10.01
CA LYS A 200 0.29 15.20 8.87
C LYS A 200 0.85 15.76 7.57
N GLN A 201 0.68 17.06 7.33
CA GLN A 201 1.19 17.71 6.13
C GLN A 201 2.73 17.78 6.13
N ASN A 202 3.33 18.04 7.29
CA ASN A 202 4.78 18.19 7.44
C ASN A 202 5.52 16.86 7.73
N LYS A 203 4.87 15.72 7.52
CA LYS A 203 5.47 14.42 7.84
C LYS A 203 6.66 14.15 6.91
N PRO A 204 7.87 13.85 7.45
CA PRO A 204 9.05 13.65 6.63
C PRO A 204 8.91 12.43 5.73
N GLU A 205 9.54 12.49 4.55
CA GLU A 205 9.45 11.45 3.52
C GLU A 205 9.89 10.07 4.02
N SER A 206 10.90 10.02 4.90
CA SER A 206 11.38 8.77 5.54
C SER A 206 10.31 8.05 6.37
N LEU A 207 9.31 8.76 6.89
CA LEU A 207 8.18 8.20 7.63
C LEU A 207 6.94 7.98 6.74
N ASN A 208 6.99 8.41 5.47
CA ASN A 208 5.92 8.25 4.48
C ASN A 208 6.13 7.01 3.63
N THR A 209 6.19 5.85 4.28
CA THR A 209 6.37 4.54 3.62
C THR A 209 5.22 4.13 2.68
N LEU A 210 4.15 4.92 2.60
CA LEU A 210 2.93 4.69 1.81
C LEU A 210 2.61 5.88 0.87
N ASP A 211 3.59 6.69 0.46
CA ASP A 211 3.32 7.92 -0.30
C ASP A 211 2.62 7.68 -1.65
N SER A 212 2.80 6.51 -2.29
CA SER A 212 2.12 6.16 -3.54
C SER A 212 0.60 5.98 -3.38
N SER A 213 0.12 5.30 -2.34
CA SER A 213 -1.32 5.21 -2.05
C SER A 213 -1.88 6.56 -1.60
N ASN A 214 -1.09 7.35 -0.88
CA ASN A 214 -1.50 8.68 -0.43
C ASN A 214 -1.74 9.66 -1.61
N LYS A 215 -1.16 9.44 -2.80
CA LYS A 215 -1.42 10.32 -3.96
C LYS A 215 -2.86 10.23 -4.44
N VAL A 216 -3.45 9.03 -4.45
CA VAL A 216 -4.85 8.83 -4.85
C VAL A 216 -5.78 9.51 -3.85
N ASP A 217 -5.54 9.28 -2.56
CA ASP A 217 -6.33 9.89 -1.48
C ASP A 217 -6.21 11.43 -1.49
N LYS A 218 -5.02 11.97 -1.80
CA LYS A 218 -4.77 13.42 -1.96
C LYS A 218 -5.57 13.99 -3.14
N LEU A 219 -5.54 13.33 -4.30
CA LEU A 219 -6.33 13.72 -5.48
C LEU A 219 -7.82 13.72 -5.17
N GLU A 220 -8.32 12.70 -4.46
CA GLU A 220 -9.72 12.65 -4.02
C GLU A 220 -10.06 13.78 -3.04
N ALA A 221 -9.16 14.10 -2.11
CA ALA A 221 -9.33 15.21 -1.19
C ALA A 221 -9.39 16.57 -1.91
N VAL A 222 -8.52 16.80 -2.90
CA VAL A 222 -8.52 18.00 -3.76
C VAL A 222 -9.83 18.09 -4.55
N LYS A 223 -10.27 16.99 -5.17
CA LYS A 223 -11.55 16.93 -5.90
C LYS A 223 -12.73 17.24 -4.99
N LYS A 224 -12.75 16.67 -3.78
CA LYS A 224 -13.81 16.91 -2.79
C LYS A 224 -13.83 18.38 -2.37
N PHE A 225 -12.67 18.96 -2.07
CA PHE A 225 -12.55 20.38 -1.74
C PHE A 225 -13.06 21.27 -2.87
N ASN A 226 -12.62 21.05 -4.10
CA ASN A 226 -13.08 21.80 -5.27
C ASN A 226 -14.60 21.66 -5.48
N SER A 227 -15.16 20.46 -5.26
CA SER A 227 -16.61 20.23 -5.33
C SER A 227 -17.39 20.98 -4.25
N ASP A 228 -16.81 21.13 -3.05
CA ASP A 228 -17.45 21.84 -1.94
C ASP A 228 -17.41 23.36 -2.19
N VAL A 229 -16.31 23.88 -2.76
CA VAL A 229 -16.23 25.27 -3.25
C VAL A 229 -17.29 25.53 -4.32
N GLU A 230 -17.47 24.61 -5.28
CA GLU A 230 -18.51 24.73 -6.30
C GLU A 230 -19.93 24.70 -5.72
N LYS A 231 -20.22 23.82 -4.76
CA LYS A 231 -21.53 23.79 -4.09
C LYS A 231 -21.82 25.09 -3.37
N VAL A 232 -20.83 25.67 -2.67
CA VAL A 232 -20.97 26.96 -2.00
C VAL A 232 -21.22 28.07 -3.00
N MET A 233 -20.47 28.09 -4.11
CA MET A 233 -20.68 29.04 -5.22
C MET A 233 -22.10 28.93 -5.79
N LEU A 234 -22.57 27.72 -6.13
CA LEU A 234 -23.91 27.49 -6.68
C LEU A 234 -25.01 27.90 -5.70
N ALA A 235 -24.84 27.65 -4.40
CA ALA A 235 -25.77 28.10 -3.37
C ALA A 235 -25.83 29.63 -3.29
N GLN A 236 -24.68 30.31 -3.41
CA GLN A 236 -24.61 31.78 -3.46
C GLN A 236 -25.25 32.33 -4.74
N GLN A 237 -24.98 31.73 -5.91
CA GLN A 237 -25.57 32.13 -7.19
C GLN A 237 -27.11 32.02 -7.18
N ARG A 238 -27.66 30.97 -6.57
CA ARG A 238 -29.11 30.80 -6.39
C ARG A 238 -29.71 31.87 -5.46
N ALA A 239 -28.94 32.36 -4.48
CA ALA A 239 -29.37 33.39 -3.54
C ALA A 239 -29.25 34.83 -4.10
N THR A 240 -28.37 35.05 -5.08
CA THR A 240 -28.18 36.34 -5.77
C THR A 240 -29.21 36.51 -6.89
N THR A 241 -30.46 36.80 -6.51
CA THR A 241 -31.52 37.20 -7.44
C THR A 241 -31.68 38.72 -7.48
N ARG A 242 -32.29 39.24 -8.55
CA ARG A 242 -32.64 40.67 -8.68
C ARG A 242 -33.46 41.17 -7.48
N GLU A 243 -34.34 40.32 -6.96
CA GLU A 243 -35.23 40.56 -5.83
C GLU A 243 -34.45 40.68 -4.52
N SER A 244 -33.51 39.75 -4.31
CA SER A 244 -32.60 39.73 -3.16
C SER A 244 -31.73 41.00 -3.14
N ILE A 245 -31.19 41.41 -4.29
CA ILE A 245 -30.37 42.62 -4.40
C ILE A 245 -31.21 43.88 -4.18
N LEU A 246 -32.39 43.99 -4.80
CA LEU A 246 -33.28 45.14 -4.62
C LEU A 246 -33.72 45.31 -3.16
N SER A 247 -34.09 44.21 -2.49
CA SER A 247 -34.43 44.24 -1.06
C SER A 247 -33.25 44.69 -0.18
N LYS A 248 -32.02 44.29 -0.51
CA LYS A 248 -30.80 44.71 0.21
C LYS A 248 -30.49 46.19 -0.03
N ILE A 249 -30.66 46.70 -1.25
CA ILE A 249 -30.47 48.12 -1.59
C ILE A 249 -31.47 48.98 -0.80
N LEU A 250 -32.76 48.61 -0.80
CA LEU A 250 -33.81 49.35 -0.09
C LEU A 250 -33.64 49.28 1.44
N ALA A 251 -33.16 48.15 1.98
CA ALA A 251 -32.86 48.03 3.40
C ALA A 251 -31.71 48.96 3.84
N VAL A 252 -30.68 49.13 3.01
CA VAL A 252 -29.55 50.04 3.28
C VAL A 252 -29.96 51.51 3.18
N ALA A 253 -30.91 51.82 2.29
CA ALA A 253 -31.35 53.18 1.99
C ALA A 253 -32.55 53.66 2.85
N LYS A 254 -33.01 52.86 3.82
CA LYS A 254 -34.16 53.20 4.67
C LYS A 254 -33.92 54.51 5.44
N GLY A 255 -34.80 55.50 5.22
CA GLY A 255 -34.86 56.75 5.98
C GLY A 255 -33.73 57.75 5.70
N LYS A 256 -33.02 57.62 4.57
CA LYS A 256 -31.95 58.56 4.16
C LYS A 256 -32.30 59.29 2.88
N ASP A 257 -31.93 60.57 2.80
CA ASP A 257 -32.08 61.34 1.57
C ASP A 257 -31.00 61.04 0.53
N VAL A 258 -31.32 61.23 -0.76
CA VAL A 258 -30.44 60.89 -1.90
C VAL A 258 -29.10 61.62 -1.80
N GLU A 259 -29.10 62.81 -1.21
CA GLU A 259 -27.94 63.69 -1.06
C GLU A 259 -26.98 63.24 0.07
N GLU A 260 -27.46 62.46 1.02
CA GLU A 260 -26.66 61.94 2.15
C GLU A 260 -26.00 60.58 1.85
N LEU A 261 -26.41 59.91 0.78
CA LEU A 261 -25.93 58.59 0.41
C LEU A 261 -24.68 58.69 -0.48
N LYS A 262 -23.54 58.26 0.05
CA LYS A 262 -22.30 58.05 -0.74
C LYS A 262 -22.28 56.61 -1.29
N PRO A 263 -21.63 56.35 -2.45
CA PRO A 263 -21.52 54.99 -3.01
C PRO A 263 -20.97 53.96 -2.01
N THR A 264 -20.08 54.38 -1.12
CA THR A 264 -19.49 53.55 -0.05
C THR A 264 -20.50 52.96 0.93
N ALA A 265 -21.72 53.51 1.02
CA ALA A 265 -22.78 52.96 1.87
C ALA A 265 -23.28 51.59 1.37
N PHE A 266 -23.13 51.31 0.06
CA PHE A 266 -23.56 50.07 -0.58
C PHE A 266 -22.45 49.00 -0.67
N ALA A 267 -21.26 49.25 -0.11
CA ALA A 267 -20.11 48.35 -0.17
C ALA A 267 -20.35 46.95 0.43
N LYS A 268 -21.37 46.80 1.29
CA LYS A 268 -21.78 45.48 1.83
C LYS A 268 -22.72 44.71 0.89
N VAL A 269 -23.31 45.39 -0.09
CA VAL A 269 -24.24 44.83 -1.09
C VAL A 269 -23.52 44.61 -2.43
N ALA A 270 -22.56 45.48 -2.76
CA ALA A 270 -21.65 45.37 -3.88
C ALA A 270 -20.57 44.32 -3.63
N LEU A 271 -20.48 43.33 -4.53
CA LEU A 271 -19.38 42.35 -4.52
C LEU A 271 -18.29 42.73 -5.53
N HIS A 272 -18.65 43.46 -6.59
CA HIS A 272 -17.73 43.89 -7.65
C HIS A 272 -17.38 45.39 -7.53
N LYS A 273 -16.17 45.78 -7.94
CA LYS A 273 -15.74 47.18 -7.99
C LYS A 273 -16.63 47.97 -8.96
N GLY A 274 -17.39 48.94 -8.46
CA GLY A 274 -18.31 49.77 -9.26
C GLY A 274 -19.79 49.43 -9.11
N ASP A 275 -20.15 48.31 -8.46
CA ASP A 275 -21.56 48.00 -8.12
C ASP A 275 -22.15 49.05 -7.18
N ASP A 276 -21.34 49.66 -6.32
CA ASP A 276 -21.71 50.72 -5.38
C ASP A 276 -22.37 51.92 -6.05
N ALA A 277 -21.81 52.34 -7.20
CA ALA A 277 -22.35 53.45 -7.99
C ALA A 277 -23.67 53.07 -8.66
N LYS A 278 -23.77 51.85 -9.17
CA LYS A 278 -24.99 51.32 -9.81
C LYS A 278 -26.13 51.08 -8.82
N CYS A 279 -25.83 50.67 -7.59
CA CYS A 279 -26.83 50.52 -6.52
C CYS A 279 -27.45 51.89 -6.15
N LEU A 280 -26.61 52.92 -6.11
CA LEU A 280 -27.02 54.29 -5.85
C LEU A 280 -27.81 54.87 -7.03
N GLU A 281 -27.45 54.55 -8.27
CA GLU A 281 -28.22 54.89 -9.47
C GLU A 281 -29.61 54.24 -9.47
N ALA A 282 -29.70 52.94 -9.16
CA ALA A 282 -30.99 52.24 -9.04
C ALA A 282 -31.89 52.86 -7.96
N TYR A 283 -31.31 53.26 -6.81
CA TYR A 283 -32.06 53.94 -5.75
C TYR A 283 -32.52 55.36 -6.15
N LYS A 284 -31.67 56.12 -6.85
CA LYS A 284 -32.02 57.45 -7.39
C LYS A 284 -33.24 57.38 -8.31
N ILE A 285 -33.25 56.41 -9.22
CA ILE A 285 -34.35 56.22 -10.17
C ILE A 285 -35.65 55.82 -9.44
N LEU A 286 -35.55 55.00 -8.38
CA LEU A 286 -36.72 54.60 -7.57
C LEU A 286 -37.30 55.74 -6.73
N LYS A 287 -36.44 56.65 -6.22
CA LYS A 287 -36.87 57.81 -5.43
C LYS A 287 -37.43 58.94 -6.30
N GLN A 288 -36.90 59.13 -7.51
CA GLN A 288 -37.46 60.09 -8.49
C GLN A 288 -38.85 59.68 -9.00
N ALA A 289 -39.18 58.39 -8.96
CA ALA A 289 -40.46 57.86 -9.42
C ALA A 289 -41.53 57.70 -8.32
N ASP A 290 -41.22 58.10 -7.07
CA ASP A 290 -42.06 57.99 -5.86
C ASP A 290 -42.83 56.65 -5.76
N SER A 291 -42.10 55.55 -5.97
CA SER A 291 -42.71 54.22 -6.05
C SER A 291 -43.19 53.71 -4.69
N GLU A 292 -44.35 53.05 -4.65
CA GLU A 292 -44.97 52.43 -3.45
C GLU A 292 -44.03 51.45 -2.70
N LEU A 293 -42.96 50.99 -3.35
CA LEU A 293 -41.94 50.11 -2.80
C LEU A 293 -41.04 50.77 -1.73
N LEU A 294 -41.02 52.09 -1.63
CA LEU A 294 -40.22 52.82 -0.62
C LEU A 294 -40.75 52.58 0.81
N GLY A 295 -42.06 52.29 0.96
CA GLY A 295 -42.70 52.03 2.25
C GLY A 295 -42.68 50.57 2.72
N ALA A 296 -42.65 49.60 1.80
CA ALA A 296 -42.78 48.16 2.10
C ALA A 296 -41.81 47.27 1.28
N TYR A 297 -40.54 47.23 1.67
CA TYR A 297 -39.43 46.62 0.93
C TYR A 297 -39.25 45.09 1.12
N SER A 298 -40.32 44.32 1.37
CA SER A 298 -40.20 42.86 1.55
C SER A 298 -39.70 42.18 0.26
N GLN A 299 -39.02 41.03 0.40
CA GLN A 299 -38.58 40.24 -0.75
C GLN A 299 -39.74 39.91 -1.70
N GLU A 300 -40.93 39.62 -1.16
CA GLU A 300 -42.15 39.32 -1.91
C GLU A 300 -42.65 40.50 -2.74
N ASN A 301 -42.60 41.71 -2.19
CA ASN A 301 -42.98 42.93 -2.90
C ASN A 301 -41.98 43.26 -4.02
N CYS A 302 -40.69 43.02 -3.77
CA CYS A 302 -39.66 43.11 -4.80
C CYS A 302 -39.87 42.10 -5.94
N LYS A 303 -40.30 40.86 -5.62
CA LYS A 303 -40.66 39.85 -6.64
C LYS A 303 -41.78 40.34 -7.54
N LYS A 304 -42.86 40.84 -6.94
CA LYS A 304 -44.02 41.38 -7.67
C LYS A 304 -43.61 42.50 -8.63
N TYR A 305 -42.79 43.45 -8.17
CA TYR A 305 -42.31 44.54 -9.02
C TYR A 305 -41.39 44.09 -10.16
N ILE A 306 -40.61 43.05 -9.93
CA ILE A 306 -39.72 42.51 -10.97
C ILE A 306 -40.51 41.68 -12.00
N SER A 307 -41.55 40.95 -11.56
CA SER A 307 -42.37 40.10 -12.42
C SER A 307 -43.48 40.82 -13.20
N THR A 308 -43.87 42.04 -12.81
CA THR A 308 -44.86 42.84 -13.56
C THR A 308 -44.39 43.14 -14.99
N LYS A 309 -45.27 42.89 -15.96
CA LYS A 309 -45.00 43.19 -17.38
C LYS A 309 -45.22 44.68 -17.65
N SER A 310 -44.62 45.19 -18.72
CA SER A 310 -44.69 46.61 -19.09
C SER A 310 -46.12 47.13 -19.32
N THR A 311 -47.07 46.23 -19.61
CA THR A 311 -48.49 46.51 -19.82
C THR A 311 -49.28 46.74 -18.53
N ASP A 312 -48.75 46.26 -17.40
CA ASP A 312 -49.48 46.18 -16.12
C ASP A 312 -49.11 47.33 -15.18
N PHE A 313 -48.32 48.30 -15.66
CA PHE A 313 -47.96 49.51 -14.92
C PHE A 313 -48.98 50.63 -15.17
N ALA A 314 -49.32 51.39 -14.12
CA ALA A 314 -50.33 52.44 -14.16
C ALA A 314 -50.02 53.60 -15.13
N SER A 315 -48.76 53.82 -15.51
CA SER A 315 -48.36 54.86 -16.47
C SER A 315 -47.19 54.43 -17.37
N LYS A 316 -47.12 55.02 -18.58
CA LYS A 316 -45.99 54.81 -19.51
C LYS A 316 -44.64 55.25 -18.91
N GLU A 317 -44.66 56.20 -17.99
CA GLU A 317 -43.47 56.69 -17.28
C GLU A 317 -43.02 55.70 -16.20
N ALA A 318 -43.94 55.13 -15.43
CA ALA A 318 -43.65 54.07 -14.46
C ALA A 318 -43.11 52.79 -15.12
N ALA A 319 -43.59 52.47 -16.33
CA ALA A 319 -43.04 51.35 -17.11
C ALA A 319 -41.60 51.62 -17.58
N LYS A 320 -41.27 52.87 -17.97
CA LYS A 320 -39.90 53.27 -18.37
C LYS A 320 -38.93 53.25 -17.20
N THR A 321 -39.32 53.77 -16.03
CA THR A 321 -38.47 53.77 -14.83
C THR A 321 -38.25 52.35 -14.32
N ALA A 322 -39.29 51.51 -14.29
CA ALA A 322 -39.16 50.10 -13.94
C ALA A 322 -38.24 49.34 -14.92
N ALA A 323 -38.27 49.65 -16.23
CA ALA A 323 -37.36 49.07 -17.21
C ALA A 323 -35.89 49.48 -16.97
N GLN A 324 -35.65 50.75 -16.63
CA GLN A 324 -34.31 51.25 -16.29
C GLN A 324 -33.77 50.60 -15.00
N VAL A 325 -34.60 50.49 -13.95
CA VAL A 325 -34.22 49.81 -12.70
C VAL A 325 -33.97 48.32 -12.93
N LYS A 326 -34.83 47.63 -13.70
CA LYS A 326 -34.62 46.22 -14.08
C LYS A 326 -33.33 46.02 -14.87
N LYS A 327 -32.96 46.96 -15.74
CA LYS A 327 -31.70 46.95 -16.49
C LYS A 327 -30.50 47.09 -15.56
N VAL A 328 -30.47 48.11 -14.71
CA VAL A 328 -29.38 48.33 -13.74
C VAL A 328 -29.24 47.13 -12.80
N LEU A 329 -30.34 46.60 -12.27
CA LEU A 329 -30.33 45.39 -11.44
C LEU A 329 -29.83 44.15 -12.18
N SER A 330 -30.15 44.00 -13.47
CA SER A 330 -29.66 42.88 -14.27
C SER A 330 -28.14 42.94 -14.48
N GLU A 331 -27.60 44.15 -14.67
CA GLU A 331 -26.15 44.36 -14.80
C GLU A 331 -25.41 44.07 -13.49
N ILE A 332 -25.98 44.49 -12.35
CA ILE A 332 -25.41 44.19 -11.02
C ILE A 332 -25.42 42.67 -10.78
N VAL A 333 -26.53 41.99 -11.06
CA VAL A 333 -26.59 40.52 -10.92
C VAL A 333 -25.54 39.84 -11.79
N SER A 334 -25.37 40.23 -13.07
CA SER A 334 -24.37 39.60 -13.93
C SER A 334 -22.95 39.79 -13.40
N LEU A 335 -22.59 40.98 -12.92
CA LEU A 335 -21.26 41.28 -12.37
C LEU A 335 -21.01 40.51 -11.06
N GLN A 336 -22.01 40.42 -10.19
CA GLN A 336 -21.88 39.65 -8.95
C GLN A 336 -21.76 38.16 -9.20
N LEU A 337 -22.49 37.60 -10.17
CA LEU A 337 -22.38 36.20 -10.55
C LEU A 337 -20.99 35.89 -11.14
N GLU A 338 -20.44 36.79 -11.95
CA GLU A 338 -19.09 36.68 -12.49
C GLU A 338 -18.03 36.75 -11.39
N GLN A 339 -18.15 37.70 -10.46
CA GLN A 339 -17.24 37.80 -9.31
C GLN A 339 -17.28 36.56 -8.40
N LEU A 340 -18.47 36.00 -8.17
CA LEU A 340 -18.62 34.74 -7.42
C LEU A 340 -17.92 33.58 -8.14
N ARG A 341 -18.00 33.53 -9.47
CA ARG A 341 -17.29 32.54 -10.29
C ARG A 341 -15.78 32.72 -10.21
N THR A 342 -15.26 33.93 -10.40
CA THR A 342 -13.81 34.19 -10.34
C THR A 342 -13.24 33.89 -8.96
N ASN A 343 -13.97 34.26 -7.90
CA ASN A 343 -13.55 33.96 -6.52
C ASN A 343 -13.53 32.43 -6.26
N ALA A 344 -14.52 31.70 -6.77
CA ALA A 344 -14.56 30.24 -6.66
C ALA A 344 -13.42 29.58 -7.46
N GLU A 345 -13.15 30.05 -8.68
CA GLU A 345 -12.03 29.56 -9.50
C GLU A 345 -10.66 29.82 -8.83
N GLN A 346 -10.48 30.98 -8.19
CA GLN A 346 -9.27 31.28 -7.40
C GLN A 346 -9.13 30.43 -6.13
N GLN A 347 -10.24 30.02 -5.53
CA GLN A 347 -10.24 29.15 -4.35
C GLN A 347 -9.98 27.69 -4.70
N LYS A 348 -10.27 27.24 -5.93
CA LYS A 348 -9.99 25.86 -6.35
C LYS A 348 -8.50 25.59 -6.31
N LEU A 349 -8.17 24.39 -5.85
CA LEU A 349 -6.80 23.90 -5.81
C LEU A 349 -6.45 23.21 -7.13
N PRO A 350 -5.22 23.35 -7.63
CA PRO A 350 -4.73 22.53 -8.74
C PRO A 350 -4.64 21.06 -8.32
N GLU A 351 -4.81 20.15 -9.29
CA GLU A 351 -4.83 18.70 -9.05
C GLU A 351 -3.51 18.19 -8.43
N ASP A 352 -2.39 18.87 -8.71
CA ASP A 352 -1.05 18.54 -8.18
C ASP A 352 -0.72 19.21 -6.84
N SER A 353 -1.69 19.89 -6.21
CA SER A 353 -1.46 20.57 -4.93
C SER A 353 -1.06 19.58 -3.83
N LYS A 354 0.10 19.82 -3.21
CA LYS A 354 0.61 18.99 -2.10
C LYS A 354 -0.09 19.28 -0.77
N LEU A 355 -0.65 20.48 -0.62
CA LEU A 355 -1.23 20.99 0.62
C LEU A 355 -2.71 21.28 0.42
N VAL A 356 -3.55 20.55 1.15
CA VAL A 356 -4.98 20.87 1.25
C VAL A 356 -5.17 21.82 2.44
N PRO A 357 -5.99 22.89 2.32
CA PRO A 357 -6.33 23.76 3.44
C PRO A 357 -6.95 22.98 4.59
N TYR A 358 -6.68 23.43 5.82
CA TYR A 358 -7.29 22.86 7.01
C TYR A 358 -8.82 23.03 6.98
N SER A 359 -9.53 21.93 7.20
CA SER A 359 -10.98 21.95 7.40
C SER A 359 -11.33 21.73 8.87
N THR A 360 -12.25 22.54 9.39
CA THR A 360 -12.80 22.38 10.75
C THR A 360 -13.59 21.07 10.93
N SER A 361 -13.95 20.39 9.84
CA SER A 361 -14.58 19.08 9.87
C SER A 361 -13.62 17.91 10.14
N PHE A 362 -12.30 18.11 9.99
CA PHE A 362 -11.27 17.06 10.06
C PHE A 362 -11.34 16.20 11.34
N GLY A 363 -11.45 16.83 12.51
CA GLY A 363 -11.53 16.09 13.79
C GLY A 363 -12.89 15.46 14.03
N LYS A 364 -13.97 16.07 13.53
CA LYS A 364 -15.35 15.61 13.70
C LYS A 364 -15.68 14.42 12.80
N SER A 365 -15.05 14.31 11.64
CA SER A 365 -15.27 13.20 10.70
C SER A 365 -14.69 11.87 11.17
N LEU A 366 -13.77 11.87 12.14
CA LEU A 366 -13.15 10.64 12.64
C LEU A 366 -14.07 9.92 13.62
N LEU A 367 -14.36 8.66 13.32
CA LEU A 367 -15.18 7.77 14.13
C LEU A 367 -14.33 6.94 15.10
N THR A 368 -14.84 6.73 16.31
CA THR A 368 -14.27 5.81 17.30
C THR A 368 -14.87 4.42 17.14
N HIS A 369 -14.14 3.39 17.56
CA HIS A 369 -14.61 2.00 17.51
C HIS A 369 -14.84 1.44 18.91
N ILE A 370 -15.87 0.60 19.05
CA ILE A 370 -16.14 -0.11 20.30
C ILE A 370 -15.16 -1.29 20.40
N PRO A 371 -14.58 -1.58 21.57
CA PRO A 371 -13.78 -2.78 21.78
C PRO A 371 -14.58 -4.06 21.49
N LEU A 372 -13.92 -5.05 20.91
CA LEU A 372 -14.50 -6.35 20.61
C LEU A 372 -14.61 -7.20 21.87
N SER A 373 -15.75 -7.88 22.04
CA SER A 373 -15.90 -8.95 23.04
C SER A 373 -15.18 -10.21 22.56
N LYS A 374 -14.32 -10.78 23.42
CA LYS A 374 -13.55 -11.98 23.06
C LYS A 374 -14.48 -13.18 22.83
N ASP A 375 -15.42 -13.41 23.74
CA ASP A 375 -16.20 -14.64 23.76
C ASP A 375 -17.18 -14.68 22.57
N ALA A 376 -17.86 -13.57 22.30
CA ALA A 376 -18.78 -13.45 21.16
C ALA A 376 -18.08 -13.68 19.81
N VAL A 377 -16.84 -13.18 19.64
CA VAL A 377 -16.10 -13.31 18.38
C VAL A 377 -15.50 -14.71 18.21
N VAL A 378 -15.21 -15.41 19.30
CA VAL A 378 -14.75 -16.81 19.24
C VAL A 378 -15.90 -17.75 18.86
N GLU A 379 -17.12 -17.47 19.33
CA GLU A 379 -18.32 -18.22 18.95
C GLU A 379 -18.72 -17.95 17.49
N ASP A 380 -18.71 -16.68 17.08
CA ASP A 380 -19.03 -16.29 15.71
C ASP A 380 -18.04 -15.22 15.19
N GLU A 381 -17.15 -15.61 14.28
CA GLU A 381 -16.18 -14.70 13.65
C GLU A 381 -16.86 -13.55 12.90
N SER A 382 -18.10 -13.73 12.42
CA SER A 382 -18.84 -12.70 11.67
C SER A 382 -19.37 -11.56 12.55
N SER A 383 -19.44 -11.79 13.87
CA SER A 383 -19.81 -10.76 14.85
C SER A 383 -18.78 -9.62 14.95
N ALA A 384 -17.53 -9.89 14.53
CA ALA A 384 -16.44 -8.92 14.60
C ALA A 384 -16.52 -7.86 13.50
N LYS A 385 -17.14 -6.72 13.83
CA LYS A 385 -17.19 -5.54 12.94
C LYS A 385 -16.02 -4.59 13.22
N VAL A 386 -14.92 -4.78 12.51
CA VAL A 386 -13.74 -3.89 12.54
C VAL A 386 -13.65 -3.12 11.22
N ASN A 387 -13.59 -1.79 11.31
CA ASN A 387 -13.46 -0.89 10.16
C ASN A 387 -12.48 0.24 10.48
N LEU A 388 -11.20 -0.10 10.63
CA LEU A 388 -10.13 0.86 10.87
C LEU A 388 -9.63 1.40 9.51
N PRO A 389 -9.02 2.60 9.45
CA PRO A 389 -8.57 3.17 8.17
C PRO A 389 -7.61 2.29 7.36
N TRP A 390 -6.90 1.37 8.01
CA TRP A 390 -5.95 0.44 7.37
C TRP A 390 -6.43 -1.02 7.38
N GLN A 391 -7.60 -1.32 7.94
CA GLN A 391 -8.05 -2.70 8.14
C GLN A 391 -9.57 -2.83 8.11
N ASN A 392 -10.03 -3.70 7.20
CA ASN A 392 -11.43 -4.10 7.07
C ASN A 392 -11.56 -5.56 7.53
N GLY A 393 -12.27 -5.81 8.62
CA GLY A 393 -12.40 -7.13 9.25
C GLY A 393 -11.30 -7.43 10.28
N LEU A 394 -11.28 -8.66 10.80
CA LEU A 394 -10.34 -9.10 11.84
C LEU A 394 -8.89 -9.14 11.34
N PHE A 395 -7.95 -8.82 12.23
CA PHE A 395 -6.52 -8.78 11.90
C PHE A 395 -6.02 -10.13 11.37
N GLY A 396 -5.59 -10.15 10.11
CA GLY A 396 -5.05 -11.33 9.44
C GLY A 396 -6.08 -12.42 9.12
N ARG A 397 -7.38 -12.10 9.24
CA ARG A 397 -8.50 -13.01 9.01
C ARG A 397 -9.65 -12.32 8.24
N GLN A 398 -9.32 -11.40 7.33
CA GLN A 398 -10.33 -10.74 6.49
C GLN A 398 -11.15 -11.75 5.68
N ASP A 399 -10.49 -12.81 5.17
CA ASP A 399 -11.14 -13.97 4.58
C ASP A 399 -10.77 -15.23 5.41
N PRO A 400 -11.70 -15.73 6.24
CA PRO A 400 -11.48 -16.91 7.07
C PRO A 400 -11.35 -18.22 6.29
N SER A 401 -11.85 -18.30 5.05
CA SER A 401 -11.78 -19.52 4.22
C SER A 401 -10.34 -19.83 3.78
N LYS A 402 -9.51 -18.80 3.65
CA LYS A 402 -8.12 -18.94 3.23
C LYS A 402 -7.21 -19.38 4.36
N PRO A 403 -6.20 -20.22 4.10
CA PRO A 403 -5.34 -20.79 5.14
C PRO A 403 -4.19 -19.88 5.57
N TYR A 404 -4.00 -18.74 4.91
CA TYR A 404 -2.94 -17.77 5.14
C TYR A 404 -3.47 -16.44 5.68
N PHE A 405 -2.57 -15.53 6.08
CA PHE A 405 -2.93 -14.19 6.57
C PHE A 405 -3.61 -13.38 5.45
N THR A 406 -4.77 -12.81 5.71
CA THR A 406 -5.56 -12.02 4.75
C THR A 406 -5.74 -10.57 5.23
N PRO A 407 -5.48 -9.54 4.39
CA PRO A 407 -4.98 -9.62 3.00
C PRO A 407 -3.54 -10.15 2.95
N TRP A 408 -3.15 -10.80 1.85
CA TRP A 408 -1.87 -11.50 1.79
C TRP A 408 -0.70 -10.53 2.00
N THR A 409 0.16 -10.87 2.96
CA THR A 409 1.39 -10.12 3.25
C THR A 409 2.58 -11.08 3.24
N PRO A 410 3.74 -10.65 2.71
CA PRO A 410 4.92 -11.50 2.67
C PRO A 410 5.35 -11.99 4.04
N ARG A 411 5.98 -13.17 4.07
CA ARG A 411 6.57 -13.78 5.25
C ARG A 411 7.59 -12.81 5.89
N PRO A 412 7.61 -12.70 7.22
CA PRO A 412 8.65 -11.94 7.91
C PRO A 412 10.05 -12.41 7.51
N PHE A 413 10.92 -11.47 7.17
CA PHE A 413 12.32 -11.70 6.77
C PHE A 413 12.53 -12.49 5.46
N ILE A 414 11.52 -12.58 4.58
CA ILE A 414 11.67 -13.20 3.25
C ILE A 414 12.85 -12.61 2.46
N GLY A 415 13.06 -11.29 2.54
CA GLY A 415 14.12 -10.59 1.80
C GLY A 415 15.54 -11.07 2.12
N ALA A 416 15.78 -11.67 3.29
CA ALA A 416 17.09 -12.22 3.65
C ALA A 416 17.37 -13.59 3.00
N PHE A 417 16.35 -14.24 2.44
CA PHE A 417 16.44 -15.59 1.87
C PHE A 417 16.04 -15.65 0.39
N ALA A 418 15.58 -14.53 -0.19
CA ALA A 418 15.12 -14.44 -1.57
C ALA A 418 16.32 -14.43 -2.54
N VAL A 419 16.94 -15.60 -2.73
CA VAL A 419 18.02 -15.82 -3.70
C VAL A 419 17.44 -16.56 -4.89
N LEU A 420 17.38 -15.90 -6.04
CA LEU A 420 16.85 -16.47 -7.27
C LEU A 420 17.86 -17.49 -7.85
N PRO A 421 17.46 -18.74 -8.10
CA PRO A 421 18.33 -19.76 -8.68
C PRO A 421 18.56 -19.55 -10.17
N HIS A 422 19.76 -19.86 -10.66
CA HIS A 422 20.09 -19.75 -12.10
C HIS A 422 19.53 -20.91 -12.92
N HIS A 423 19.41 -22.09 -12.32
CA HIS A 423 19.05 -23.33 -13.00
C HIS A 423 17.53 -23.59 -13.07
N ILE A 424 16.71 -22.64 -12.60
CA ILE A 424 15.25 -22.73 -12.58
C ILE A 424 14.66 -21.39 -13.02
N GLU A 425 13.81 -21.43 -14.05
CA GLU A 425 13.01 -20.28 -14.45
C GLU A 425 11.66 -20.30 -13.71
N ILE A 426 11.22 -19.18 -13.14
CA ILE A 426 10.09 -19.14 -12.20
C ILE A 426 9.03 -18.13 -12.63
N SER A 427 7.78 -18.57 -12.74
CA SER A 427 6.61 -17.71 -12.86
C SER A 427 5.82 -17.73 -11.54
N PHE A 428 5.91 -16.65 -10.77
CA PHE A 428 5.20 -16.53 -9.48
C PHE A 428 3.70 -16.34 -9.64
N GLU A 429 3.24 -15.70 -10.72
CA GLU A 429 1.81 -15.48 -11.00
C GLU A 429 1.03 -16.79 -11.08
N THR A 430 1.61 -17.78 -11.77
CA THR A 430 0.98 -19.08 -11.99
C THR A 430 1.48 -20.16 -11.03
N CYS A 431 2.50 -19.87 -10.22
CA CYS A 431 3.21 -20.87 -9.38
C CYS A 431 3.78 -22.05 -10.19
N HIS A 432 4.28 -21.77 -11.40
CA HIS A 432 5.01 -22.71 -12.26
C HIS A 432 6.49 -22.39 -12.31
N ALA A 433 7.31 -23.40 -12.49
CA ALA A 433 8.74 -23.25 -12.71
C ALA A 433 9.25 -24.32 -13.68
N VAL A 434 10.26 -23.96 -14.47
CA VAL A 434 10.92 -24.86 -15.43
C VAL A 434 12.31 -25.19 -14.91
N TYR A 435 12.62 -26.47 -14.79
CA TYR A 435 13.97 -26.93 -14.48
C TYR A 435 14.82 -26.87 -15.75
N LEU A 436 15.67 -25.86 -15.88
CA LEU A 436 16.40 -25.60 -17.13
C LEU A 436 17.53 -26.61 -17.32
N ASN A 437 18.40 -26.70 -16.32
CA ASN A 437 19.63 -27.49 -16.35
C ASN A 437 20.01 -27.96 -14.95
N ASP A 438 20.92 -28.91 -14.90
CA ASP A 438 21.61 -29.25 -13.67
C ASP A 438 22.54 -28.08 -13.27
N PRO A 439 22.63 -27.73 -11.98
CA PRO A 439 23.46 -26.61 -11.55
C PRO A 439 24.93 -26.92 -11.83
N VAL A 440 25.61 -25.97 -12.48
CA VAL A 440 27.03 -26.08 -12.86
C VAL A 440 27.87 -24.99 -12.24
N ALA A 441 29.19 -25.20 -12.19
CA ALA A 441 30.13 -24.16 -11.78
C ALA A 441 30.75 -23.49 -13.01
N ARG A 442 30.88 -22.17 -12.94
CA ARG A 442 31.40 -21.28 -13.98
C ARG A 442 32.54 -20.45 -13.40
N PRO A 443 33.39 -19.83 -14.23
CA PRO A 443 34.42 -18.93 -13.71
C PRO A 443 33.82 -17.88 -12.76
N GLY A 444 34.37 -17.77 -11.55
CA GLY A 444 33.93 -16.82 -10.52
C GLY A 444 32.69 -17.19 -9.70
N HIS A 445 31.87 -18.19 -10.08
CA HIS A 445 30.68 -18.54 -9.28
C HIS A 445 30.18 -19.99 -9.46
N SER A 446 29.25 -20.40 -8.60
CA SER A 446 28.57 -21.69 -8.66
C SER A 446 27.06 -21.49 -8.58
N GLU A 447 26.31 -22.27 -9.38
CA GLU A 447 24.85 -22.24 -9.36
C GLU A 447 24.26 -22.96 -8.12
N VAL A 448 25.07 -23.71 -7.36
CA VAL A 448 24.67 -24.33 -6.10
C VAL A 448 24.61 -23.28 -4.99
N ILE A 449 23.39 -22.90 -4.61
CA ILE A 449 23.16 -21.88 -3.57
C ILE A 449 23.55 -22.45 -2.20
N THR A 450 24.57 -21.85 -1.57
CA THR A 450 25.10 -22.29 -0.29
C THR A 450 25.61 -21.12 0.55
N PRO A 451 25.42 -21.13 1.89
CA PRO A 451 25.92 -20.06 2.77
C PRO A 451 27.36 -20.31 3.26
N PHE A 452 28.10 -21.24 2.64
CA PHE A 452 29.44 -21.64 3.10
C PHE A 452 30.49 -21.37 2.02
N PRO A 453 31.69 -20.89 2.39
CA PRO A 453 32.75 -20.61 1.44
C PRO A 453 33.40 -21.89 0.91
N GLU A 454 34.16 -21.74 -0.16
CA GLU A 454 34.80 -22.82 -0.93
C GLU A 454 35.61 -23.79 -0.04
N HIS A 455 36.44 -23.26 0.87
CA HIS A 455 37.27 -24.10 1.76
C HIS A 455 36.44 -25.06 2.63
N VAL A 456 35.18 -24.73 2.96
CA VAL A 456 34.32 -25.62 3.77
C VAL A 456 33.82 -26.75 2.89
N HIS A 457 33.44 -26.44 1.66
CA HIS A 457 33.01 -27.44 0.68
C HIS A 457 34.15 -28.36 0.29
N GLU A 458 35.37 -27.84 0.13
CA GLU A 458 36.57 -28.64 -0.12
C GLU A 458 36.77 -29.71 0.96
N ARG A 459 36.73 -29.32 2.25
CA ARG A 459 36.86 -30.25 3.39
C ARG A 459 35.69 -31.23 3.48
N ALA A 460 34.49 -30.82 3.09
CA ALA A 460 33.32 -31.70 3.02
C ALA A 460 33.46 -32.73 1.88
N TYR A 461 33.92 -32.30 0.70
CA TYR A 461 34.21 -33.17 -0.44
C TYR A 461 35.26 -34.22 -0.07
N MET A 462 36.39 -33.79 0.53
CA MET A 462 37.43 -34.71 1.02
C MET A 462 36.92 -35.75 2.02
N TYR A 463 35.91 -35.39 2.84
CA TYR A 463 35.27 -36.34 3.76
C TYR A 463 34.44 -37.39 3.00
N TYR A 464 33.69 -36.96 1.97
CA TYR A 464 32.75 -37.83 1.26
C TYR A 464 33.40 -38.72 0.22
N VAL A 465 34.44 -38.25 -0.48
CA VAL A 465 35.21 -39.06 -1.44
C VAL A 465 35.73 -40.35 -0.79
N ARG A 466 36.25 -40.25 0.44
CA ARG A 466 36.75 -41.40 1.20
C ARG A 466 35.73 -42.01 2.15
N LYS A 467 34.44 -41.65 2.02
CA LYS A 467 33.32 -42.13 2.84
C LYS A 467 33.54 -42.00 4.37
N GLY A 468 34.37 -41.05 4.79
CA GLY A 468 34.70 -40.78 6.19
C GLY A 468 36.06 -41.30 6.67
N LEU A 469 36.88 -41.87 5.77
CA LEU A 469 38.28 -42.22 6.00
C LEU A 469 39.26 -41.03 5.78
#